data_AF-A0A1G2EDI2-F1
#
_entry.id   AF-A0A1G2EDI2-F1
#
_cell.length_a   1.000
_cell.length_b   1.000
_cell.length_c   1.000
_cell.angle_alpha   90.00
_cell.angle_beta   90.00
_cell.angle_gamma   90.00
#
_symmetry.space_group_name_H-M   'P 1'
#
loop_
_entity.id
_entity.type
_entity.pdbx_description
1 polymer ?
#
loop_
_entity_poly.entity_id
_entity_poly.type
_entity_poly.pdbx_seq_one_letter_code
_entity_poly.pdbx_strand_id
1 'polypeptide(L)'
;MGAGLDYIVFSVDGNTKETYEKIRRGGIFEEVENNILNFLKIKKDENFKIETQVQLVRTKINEREIKPFIKKWKETDINYINVKSFSTRAWRVAEINKFSDSYRLEKKIFNRPPCFFLWETLIILWNGDVLACCQDLCGELKLGNLKENNFMEIWDNSKLIDLRKRQLNNDFSMEPCNRCPDWKGYPRNYFHYFLDVLSRRFLKEFFNTEKKDEGIHMIFNRK
;
A
#
# COMPACT_ATOMS: atom_id res chain seq x y z
N MET A 1 7.91 20.04 -11.08
CA MET A 1 8.96 19.17 -10.50
C MET A 1 10.03 19.95 -9.72
N GLY A 2 10.24 21.25 -9.97
CA GLY A 2 11.10 22.10 -9.14
C GLY A 2 10.66 22.31 -7.67
N ALA A 3 9.55 21.70 -7.25
CA ALA A 3 9.10 21.67 -5.85
C ALA A 3 9.88 20.67 -4.96
N GLY A 4 10.90 20.00 -5.51
CA GLY A 4 11.74 19.04 -4.75
C GLY A 4 11.04 17.71 -4.45
N LEU A 5 10.17 17.23 -5.34
CA LEU A 5 9.45 15.97 -5.14
C LEU A 5 10.37 14.76 -5.38
N ASP A 6 10.50 13.88 -4.38
CA ASP A 6 11.35 12.69 -4.46
C ASP A 6 10.68 11.52 -5.21
N TYR A 7 9.36 11.35 -5.03
CA TYR A 7 8.63 10.18 -5.51
C TYR A 7 7.18 10.51 -5.88
N ILE A 8 6.69 9.98 -7.01
CA ILE A 8 5.28 10.10 -7.42
C ILE A 8 4.67 8.75 -7.78
N VAL A 9 3.43 8.54 -7.35
CA VAL A 9 2.65 7.33 -7.63
C VAL A 9 1.41 7.68 -8.45
N PHE A 10 1.27 7.07 -9.61
CA PHE A 10 0.08 7.15 -10.46
C PHE A 10 -0.80 5.92 -10.23
N SER A 11 -2.06 6.14 -9.85
CA SER A 11 -3.02 5.05 -9.65
C SER A 11 -3.85 4.85 -10.91
N VAL A 12 -3.65 3.73 -11.59
CA VAL A 12 -4.29 3.48 -12.90
C VAL A 12 -5.38 2.40 -12.78
N ASP A 13 -5.21 1.33 -12.00
CA ASP A 13 -6.26 0.31 -11.77
C ASP A 13 -6.91 -0.38 -13.00
N GLY A 14 -6.46 -0.10 -14.22
CA GLY A 14 -6.88 -0.76 -15.46
C GLY A 14 -5.86 -0.55 -16.59
N ASN A 15 -5.86 -1.45 -17.58
CA ASN A 15 -5.06 -1.33 -18.81
C ASN A 15 -5.91 -0.88 -20.01
N THR A 16 -7.23 -0.92 -19.88
CA THR A 16 -8.18 -0.47 -20.90
C THR A 16 -9.07 0.64 -20.35
N LYS A 17 -9.61 1.47 -21.24
CA LYS A 17 -10.61 2.49 -20.92
C LYS A 17 -11.78 1.90 -20.14
N GLU A 18 -12.36 0.83 -20.67
CA GLU A 18 -13.54 0.19 -20.07
C GLU A 18 -13.27 -0.24 -18.63
N THR A 19 -12.16 -0.94 -18.38
CA THR A 19 -11.81 -1.41 -17.03
C THR A 19 -11.46 -0.24 -16.11
N TYR A 20 -10.66 0.71 -16.59
CA TYR A 20 -10.25 1.89 -15.83
C TYR A 20 -11.47 2.68 -15.36
N GLU A 21 -12.33 3.12 -16.28
CA GLU A 21 -13.44 4.04 -15.99
C GLU A 21 -14.54 3.35 -15.16
N LYS A 22 -14.67 2.02 -15.30
CA LYS A 22 -15.55 1.21 -14.46
C LYS A 22 -15.11 1.19 -13.01
N ILE A 23 -13.80 1.16 -12.73
CA ILE A 23 -13.23 1.15 -11.38
C ILE A 23 -13.08 2.57 -10.84
N ARG A 24 -12.44 3.45 -11.61
CA ARG A 24 -12.13 4.85 -11.30
C ARG A 24 -13.20 5.77 -11.90
N ARG A 25 -14.41 5.71 -11.34
CA ARG A 25 -15.56 6.51 -11.80
C ARG A 25 -15.22 8.00 -11.85
N GLY A 26 -15.48 8.62 -13.00
CA GLY A 26 -15.21 10.04 -13.25
C GLY A 26 -13.79 10.34 -13.73
N GLY A 27 -12.88 9.36 -13.76
CA GLY A 27 -11.61 9.49 -14.45
C GLY A 27 -11.76 9.24 -15.94
N ILE A 28 -10.92 9.89 -16.75
CA ILE A 28 -10.85 9.70 -18.20
C ILE A 28 -9.53 8.98 -18.50
N PHE A 29 -9.62 7.75 -18.99
CA PHE A 29 -8.45 6.86 -19.09
C PHE A 29 -7.35 7.48 -19.97
N GLU A 30 -7.72 7.97 -21.14
CA GLU A 30 -6.76 8.52 -22.10
C GLU A 30 -6.05 9.77 -21.56
N GLU A 31 -6.76 10.63 -20.81
CA GLU A 31 -6.15 11.80 -20.17
C GLU A 31 -5.12 11.39 -19.13
N VAL A 32 -5.44 10.40 -18.28
CA VAL A 32 -4.53 9.91 -17.25
C VAL A 32 -3.27 9.34 -17.86
N GLU A 33 -3.39 8.52 -18.90
CA GLU A 33 -2.22 7.95 -19.56
C GLU A 33 -1.37 9.01 -20.26
N ASN A 34 -2.00 9.92 -21.01
CA ASN A 34 -1.30 11.01 -21.68
C ASN A 34 -0.58 11.91 -20.66
N ASN A 35 -1.21 12.20 -19.52
CA ASN A 35 -0.59 13.00 -18.46
C ASN A 35 0.63 12.30 -17.86
N ILE A 36 0.59 10.98 -17.66
CA ILE A 36 1.73 10.21 -17.18
C ILE A 36 2.87 10.24 -18.22
N LEU A 37 2.57 9.99 -19.50
CA LEU A 37 3.59 10.01 -20.56
C LEU A 37 4.22 11.39 -20.72
N ASN A 38 3.41 12.46 -20.68
CA ASN A 38 3.90 13.84 -20.69
C ASN A 38 4.77 14.15 -19.48
N PHE A 39 4.37 13.68 -18.29
CA PHE A 39 5.18 13.82 -17.08
C PHE A 39 6.55 13.15 -17.22
N LEU A 40 6.60 11.93 -17.77
CA LEU A 40 7.86 11.20 -18.01
C LEU A 40 8.75 11.91 -19.03
N LYS A 41 8.15 12.48 -20.08
CA LYS A 41 8.87 13.30 -21.05
C LYS A 41 9.50 14.51 -20.39
N ILE A 42 8.72 15.31 -19.65
CA ILE A 42 9.23 16.50 -18.93
C ILE A 42 10.34 16.10 -17.95
N LYS A 43 10.14 15.02 -17.18
CA LYS A 43 11.15 14.49 -16.27
C LYS A 43 12.47 14.24 -16.99
N LYS A 44 12.42 13.64 -18.17
CA LYS A 44 13.60 13.29 -18.98
C LYS A 44 14.26 14.53 -19.59
N ASP A 45 13.47 15.38 -20.25
CA ASP A 45 13.95 16.57 -20.96
C ASP A 45 14.64 17.56 -20.00
N GLU A 46 14.12 17.69 -18.77
CA GLU A 46 14.66 18.56 -17.72
C GLU A 46 15.61 17.81 -16.75
N ASN A 47 15.91 16.54 -17.01
CA ASN A 47 16.80 15.68 -16.21
C ASN A 47 16.46 15.63 -14.69
N PHE A 48 15.17 15.61 -14.35
CA PHE A 48 14.72 15.47 -12.97
C PHE A 48 14.98 14.04 -12.43
N LYS A 49 15.38 13.97 -11.15
CA LYS A 49 15.70 12.70 -10.47
C LYS A 49 14.52 12.04 -9.73
N ILE A 50 13.34 12.64 -9.80
CA ILE A 50 12.14 12.10 -9.16
C ILE A 50 11.87 10.65 -9.58
N GLU A 51 11.59 9.78 -8.62
CA GLU A 51 11.18 8.41 -8.88
C GLU A 51 9.69 8.32 -9.24
N THR A 52 9.35 7.49 -10.22
CA THR A 52 7.96 7.35 -10.71
C THR A 52 7.46 5.92 -10.56
N GLN A 53 6.22 5.77 -10.09
CA GLN A 53 5.54 4.49 -9.98
C GLN A 53 4.17 4.53 -10.63
N VAL A 54 3.81 3.50 -11.39
CA VAL A 54 2.40 3.19 -11.66
C VAL A 54 1.94 2.07 -10.74
N GLN A 55 0.69 2.13 -10.31
CA GLN A 55 0.09 1.08 -9.49
C GLN A 55 -1.31 0.69 -9.95
N LEU A 56 -1.63 -0.58 -9.70
CA LEU A 56 -2.95 -1.18 -9.89
C LEU A 56 -3.31 -1.99 -8.65
N VAL A 57 -4.51 -1.79 -8.12
CA VAL A 57 -5.10 -2.69 -7.11
C VAL A 57 -5.75 -3.86 -7.84
N ARG A 58 -5.26 -5.08 -7.58
CA ARG A 58 -5.82 -6.30 -8.19
C ARG A 58 -7.22 -6.53 -7.67
N THR A 59 -8.18 -6.65 -8.58
CA THR A 59 -9.58 -7.00 -8.31
C THR A 59 -10.05 -8.07 -9.30
N LYS A 60 -11.22 -8.66 -9.05
CA LYS A 60 -11.88 -9.56 -10.03
C LYS A 60 -12.15 -8.91 -11.39
N ILE A 61 -12.24 -7.57 -11.44
CA ILE A 61 -12.54 -6.83 -12.67
C ILE A 61 -11.30 -6.76 -13.58
N ASN A 62 -10.13 -6.48 -13.00
CA ASN A 62 -8.92 -6.15 -13.76
C ASN A 62 -7.85 -7.25 -13.74
N GLU A 63 -8.07 -8.39 -13.07
CA GLU A 63 -7.01 -9.39 -12.90
C GLU A 63 -6.48 -9.97 -14.22
N ARG A 64 -7.33 -10.03 -15.25
CA ARG A 64 -6.96 -10.47 -16.60
C ARG A 64 -6.06 -9.46 -17.32
N GLU A 65 -6.11 -8.20 -16.92
CA GLU A 65 -5.35 -7.11 -17.51
C GLU A 65 -3.97 -6.89 -16.86
N ILE A 66 -3.66 -7.57 -15.75
CA ILE A 66 -2.40 -7.38 -15.01
C ILE A 66 -1.17 -7.62 -15.89
N LYS A 67 -1.15 -8.70 -16.68
CA LYS A 67 -0.02 -9.01 -17.56
C LYS A 67 0.15 -7.95 -18.67
N PRO A 68 -0.90 -7.60 -19.44
CA PRO A 68 -0.85 -6.46 -20.37
C PRO A 68 -0.41 -5.15 -19.72
N PHE A 69 -0.93 -4.82 -18.54
CA PHE A 69 -0.58 -3.62 -17.77
C PHE A 69 0.93 -3.56 -17.49
N ILE A 70 1.49 -4.64 -16.94
CA ILE A 70 2.92 -4.72 -16.66
C ILE A 70 3.73 -4.56 -17.94
N LYS A 71 3.35 -5.24 -19.02
CA LYS A 71 4.06 -5.16 -20.31
C LYS A 71 4.09 -3.72 -20.83
N LYS A 72 2.93 -3.06 -20.90
CA LYS A 72 2.80 -1.68 -21.37
C LYS A 72 3.71 -0.71 -20.60
N TRP A 73 3.65 -0.75 -19.27
CA TRP A 73 4.40 0.22 -18.47
C TRP A 73 5.91 -0.09 -18.41
N LYS A 74 6.34 -1.34 -18.63
CA LYS A 74 7.76 -1.69 -18.81
C LYS A 74 8.38 -1.05 -20.05
N GLU A 75 7.59 -0.77 -21.08
CA GLU A 75 8.07 -0.13 -22.32
C GLU A 75 8.35 1.38 -22.12
N THR A 76 7.80 1.98 -21.05
CA THR A 76 7.98 3.40 -20.68
C THR A 76 9.20 3.63 -19.78
N ASP A 77 9.42 4.90 -19.39
CA ASP A 77 10.49 5.32 -18.45
C ASP A 77 10.00 5.41 -16.98
N ILE A 78 8.87 4.75 -16.65
CA ILE A 78 8.44 4.54 -15.26
C ILE A 78 9.51 3.75 -14.50
N ASN A 79 9.79 4.09 -13.24
CA ASN A 79 10.77 3.35 -12.42
C ASN A 79 10.19 2.09 -11.76
N TYR A 80 8.94 2.16 -11.31
CA TYR A 80 8.30 1.09 -10.53
C TYR A 80 6.90 0.75 -11.05
N ILE A 81 6.58 -0.53 -11.15
CA ILE A 81 5.23 -1.00 -11.42
C ILE A 81 4.77 -1.81 -10.21
N ASN A 82 3.69 -1.40 -9.56
CA ASN A 82 3.20 -2.03 -8.34
C ASN A 82 1.80 -2.62 -8.52
N VAL A 83 1.68 -3.94 -8.46
CA VAL A 83 0.38 -4.62 -8.37
C VAL A 83 0.05 -4.87 -6.90
N LYS A 84 -0.89 -4.10 -6.38
CA LYS A 84 -1.31 -4.07 -4.99
C LYS A 84 -2.42 -5.05 -4.67
N SER A 85 -2.36 -5.52 -3.43
CA SER A 85 -3.43 -6.23 -2.72
C SER A 85 -4.73 -5.45 -2.73
N PHE A 86 -5.88 -6.07 -3.01
CA PHE A 86 -7.14 -5.47 -2.58
C PHE A 86 -7.20 -5.45 -1.05
N SER A 87 -7.47 -4.29 -0.47
CA SER A 87 -7.69 -4.12 0.96
C SER A 87 -9.18 -4.22 1.25
N THR A 88 -9.55 -5.11 2.16
CA THR A 88 -10.94 -5.31 2.61
C THR A 88 -11.41 -4.22 3.57
N ARG A 89 -10.49 -3.35 4.03
CA ARG A 89 -10.73 -2.35 5.07
C ARG A 89 -11.31 -3.00 6.32
N ALA A 90 -10.72 -4.12 6.72
CA ALA A 90 -11.22 -4.96 7.80
C ALA A 90 -12.74 -5.23 7.73
N TRP A 91 -13.26 -5.44 6.52
CA TRP A 91 -14.67 -5.70 6.24
C TRP A 91 -15.65 -4.60 6.67
N ARG A 92 -15.17 -3.36 6.81
CA ARG A 92 -16.00 -2.21 7.21
C ARG A 92 -16.96 -1.73 6.13
N VAL A 93 -16.65 -2.01 4.87
CA VAL A 93 -17.44 -1.56 3.72
C VAL A 93 -17.93 -2.80 2.96
N ALA A 94 -19.19 -3.17 3.16
CA ALA A 94 -19.72 -4.42 2.60
C ALA A 94 -19.73 -4.41 1.07
N GLU A 95 -20.01 -3.25 0.47
CA GLU A 95 -20.21 -3.06 -0.97
C GLU A 95 -18.95 -3.33 -1.79
N ILE A 96 -17.76 -3.15 -1.20
CA ILE A 96 -16.49 -3.34 -1.89
C ILE A 96 -16.00 -4.78 -1.84
N ASN A 97 -16.57 -5.62 -0.96
CA ASN A 97 -16.16 -7.02 -0.79
C ASN A 97 -16.30 -7.83 -2.08
N LYS A 98 -17.26 -7.47 -2.94
CA LYS A 98 -17.45 -8.09 -4.26
C LYS A 98 -16.25 -7.93 -5.20
N PHE A 99 -15.41 -6.92 -4.99
CA PHE A 99 -14.21 -6.68 -5.79
C PHE A 99 -12.98 -7.41 -5.25
N SER A 100 -13.08 -8.00 -4.06
CA SER A 100 -11.96 -8.65 -3.41
C SER A 100 -11.45 -9.84 -4.22
N ASP A 101 -10.12 -9.96 -4.29
CA ASP A 101 -9.43 -11.09 -4.90
C ASP A 101 -9.51 -12.29 -3.95
N SER A 102 -10.37 -13.25 -4.29
CA SER A 102 -10.64 -14.43 -3.46
C SER A 102 -9.41 -15.32 -3.28
N TYR A 103 -8.46 -15.29 -4.22
CA TYR A 103 -7.23 -16.08 -4.18
C TYR A 103 -6.40 -15.85 -2.90
N ARG A 104 -6.48 -14.65 -2.30
CA ARG A 104 -5.75 -14.29 -1.08
C ARG A 104 -6.54 -14.49 0.19
N LEU A 105 -7.85 -14.24 0.14
CA LEU A 105 -8.72 -14.34 1.32
C LEU A 105 -8.92 -15.81 1.74
N GLU A 106 -8.93 -16.71 0.77
CA GLU A 106 -9.10 -18.16 0.95
C GLU A 106 -7.87 -18.87 1.54
N LYS A 107 -6.70 -18.21 1.58
CA LYS A 107 -5.52 -18.79 2.23
C LYS A 107 -5.76 -18.92 3.73
N LYS A 108 -5.87 -20.16 4.21
CA LYS A 108 -5.87 -20.51 5.64
C LYS A 108 -4.49 -20.22 6.19
N ILE A 109 -4.40 -19.23 7.07
CA ILE A 109 -3.21 -19.00 7.89
C ILE A 109 -3.58 -19.46 9.30
N PHE A 110 -2.87 -20.48 9.79
CA PHE A 110 -3.18 -21.11 11.07
C PHE A 110 -2.81 -20.23 12.27
N ASN A 111 -1.74 -19.41 12.15
CA ASN A 111 -1.31 -18.47 13.18
C ASN A 111 -1.15 -17.06 12.61
N ARG A 112 -1.94 -16.11 13.14
CA ARG A 112 -1.82 -14.69 12.79
C ARG A 112 -0.64 -14.08 13.55
N PRO A 113 0.37 -13.48 12.88
CA PRO A 113 1.41 -12.73 13.57
C PRO A 113 0.90 -11.38 14.08
N PRO A 114 1.58 -10.78 15.07
CA PRO A 114 1.32 -9.40 15.48
C PRO A 114 1.43 -8.44 14.29
N CYS A 115 0.54 -7.45 14.22
CA CYS A 115 0.55 -6.45 13.15
C CYS A 115 1.78 -5.53 13.26
N PHE A 116 2.72 -5.66 12.32
CA PHE A 116 3.95 -4.86 12.27
C PHE A 116 3.70 -3.34 12.16
N PHE A 117 2.57 -2.91 11.59
CA PHE A 117 2.26 -1.48 11.49
C PHE A 117 2.21 -0.74 12.82
N LEU A 118 1.91 -1.43 13.92
CA LEU A 118 1.89 -0.81 15.25
C LEU A 118 3.27 -0.34 15.71
N TRP A 119 4.36 -0.78 15.06
CA TRP A 119 5.72 -0.38 15.35
C TRP A 119 6.32 0.58 14.32
N GLU A 120 5.61 0.87 13.22
CA GLU A 120 6.18 1.61 12.08
C GLU A 120 5.33 2.77 11.60
N THR A 121 4.02 2.74 11.87
CA THR A 121 3.07 3.61 11.20
C THR A 121 2.09 4.21 12.20
N LEU A 122 1.85 5.50 12.06
CA LEU A 122 0.69 6.21 12.59
C LEU A 122 -0.09 6.84 11.45
N ILE A 123 -1.40 6.98 11.63
CA ILE A 123 -2.28 7.62 10.67
C ILE A 123 -2.77 8.92 11.25
N ILE A 124 -2.34 10.04 10.67
CA ILE A 124 -2.78 11.38 11.04
C ILE A 124 -3.93 11.77 10.10
N LEU A 125 -5.11 11.99 10.66
CA LEU A 125 -6.29 12.43 9.93
C LEU A 125 -6.27 13.96 9.75
N TRP A 126 -7.07 14.45 8.80
CA TRP A 126 -7.15 15.87 8.43
C TRP A 126 -7.52 16.79 9.61
N ASN A 127 -8.23 16.27 10.62
CA ASN A 127 -8.65 17.02 11.81
C ASN A 127 -7.59 17.04 12.93
N GLY A 128 -6.46 16.37 12.74
CA GLY A 128 -5.38 16.21 13.70
C GLY A 128 -5.43 14.92 14.52
N ASP A 129 -6.48 14.10 14.38
CA ASP A 129 -6.58 12.83 15.10
C ASP A 129 -5.52 11.85 14.62
N VAL A 130 -4.97 11.10 15.57
CA VAL A 130 -3.94 10.10 15.28
C VAL A 130 -4.48 8.71 15.62
N LEU A 131 -4.46 7.82 14.62
CA LEU A 131 -4.91 6.43 14.74
C LEU A 131 -3.74 5.45 14.64
N ALA A 132 -3.88 4.29 15.29
CA ALA A 132 -2.89 3.22 15.23
C ALA A 132 -2.94 2.37 13.95
N CYS A 133 -3.99 2.50 13.12
CA CYS A 133 -4.24 1.56 12.03
C CYS A 133 -4.82 2.24 10.79
N CYS A 134 -4.29 1.91 9.61
CA CYS A 134 -4.79 2.39 8.31
C CYS A 134 -6.08 1.69 7.84
N GLN A 135 -6.42 0.56 8.46
CA GLN A 135 -7.66 -0.18 8.20
C GLN A 135 -8.83 0.29 9.08
N ASP A 136 -8.54 1.11 10.08
CA ASP A 136 -9.51 1.66 11.00
C ASP A 136 -10.17 2.90 10.38
N LEU A 137 -11.24 2.65 9.61
CA LEU A 137 -12.03 3.70 8.98
C LEU A 137 -12.91 4.48 9.97
N CYS A 138 -13.19 3.90 11.13
CA CYS A 138 -14.15 4.43 12.10
C CYS A 138 -13.46 5.11 13.30
N GLY A 139 -12.14 5.02 13.41
CA GLY A 139 -11.32 5.67 14.43
C GLY A 139 -11.37 4.97 15.80
N GLU A 140 -11.61 3.66 15.86
CA GLU A 140 -11.65 2.92 17.12
C GLU A 140 -10.33 2.93 17.89
N LEU A 141 -9.21 2.89 17.18
CA LEU A 141 -7.86 2.85 17.72
C LEU A 141 -7.25 4.26 17.74
N LYS A 142 -8.02 5.26 18.18
CA LYS A 142 -7.57 6.64 18.35
C LYS A 142 -6.59 6.76 19.53
N LEU A 143 -5.40 7.27 19.22
CA LEU A 143 -4.30 7.44 20.15
C LEU A 143 -4.29 8.84 20.77
N GLY A 144 -4.59 9.88 20.00
CA GLY A 144 -4.58 11.28 20.46
C GLY A 144 -4.96 12.26 19.35
N ASN A 145 -4.70 13.55 19.58
CA ASN A 145 -4.84 14.61 18.57
C ASN A 145 -3.64 15.56 18.62
N LEU A 146 -3.03 15.88 17.48
CA LEU A 146 -1.84 16.73 17.39
C LEU A 146 -2.07 18.21 17.73
N LYS A 147 -3.33 18.64 17.88
CA LYS A 147 -3.67 19.97 18.41
C LYS A 147 -3.52 20.04 19.93
N GLU A 148 -3.52 18.89 20.60
CA GLU A 148 -3.54 18.78 22.07
C GLU A 148 -2.30 18.07 22.62
N ASN A 149 -1.70 17.17 21.84
CA ASN A 149 -0.61 16.30 22.28
C ASN A 149 0.61 16.42 21.37
N ASN A 150 1.80 16.21 21.93
CA ASN A 150 3.01 16.06 21.14
C ASN A 150 3.01 14.70 20.40
N PHE A 151 3.61 14.65 19.21
CA PHE A 151 3.69 13.42 18.42
C PHE A 151 4.37 12.27 19.18
N MET A 152 5.48 12.54 19.89
CA MET A 152 6.20 11.51 20.65
C MET A 152 5.39 11.01 21.84
N GLU A 153 4.62 11.89 22.49
CA GLU A 153 3.68 11.48 23.56
C GLU A 153 2.61 10.53 23.02
N ILE A 154 2.08 10.79 21.82
CA ILE A 154 1.11 9.89 21.18
C ILE A 154 1.75 8.54 20.85
N TRP A 155 2.99 8.53 20.35
CA TRP A 155 3.72 7.31 19.99
C TRP A 155 4.05 6.41 21.20
N ASP A 156 4.34 7.02 22.34
CA ASP A 156 4.70 6.33 23.58
C ASP A 156 3.53 6.23 24.57
N ASN A 157 2.30 6.54 24.15
CA ASN A 157 1.16 6.51 25.06
C ASN A 157 0.77 5.07 25.48
N SER A 158 0.07 5.00 26.61
CA SER A 158 -0.41 3.74 27.18
C SER A 158 -1.32 2.95 26.24
N LYS A 159 -2.11 3.62 25.39
CA LYS A 159 -3.03 2.99 24.44
C LYS A 159 -2.28 2.17 23.38
N LEU A 160 -1.26 2.75 22.74
CA LEU A 160 -0.46 2.06 21.73
C LEU A 160 0.40 0.96 22.37
N ILE A 161 0.95 1.21 23.56
CA ILE A 161 1.69 0.20 24.33
C ILE A 161 0.79 -1.00 24.67
N ASP A 162 -0.44 -0.78 25.13
CA ASP A 162 -1.40 -1.85 25.41
C ASP A 162 -1.74 -2.65 24.14
N LEU A 163 -2.01 -1.95 23.04
CA LEU A 163 -2.31 -2.59 21.75
C LEU A 163 -1.15 -3.45 21.24
N ARG A 164 0.09 -2.98 21.38
CA ARG A 164 1.31 -3.74 21.06
C ARG A 164 1.42 -5.00 21.94
N LYS A 165 1.20 -4.87 23.26
CA LYS A 165 1.23 -6.01 24.20
C LYS A 165 0.17 -7.06 23.87
N ARG A 166 -1.06 -6.64 23.58
CA ARG A 166 -2.14 -7.54 23.15
C ARG A 166 -1.73 -8.35 21.92
N GLN A 167 -1.22 -7.68 20.89
CA GLN A 167 -0.81 -8.34 19.66
C GLN A 167 0.35 -9.33 19.87
N LEU A 168 1.33 -8.99 20.70
CA LEU A 168 2.42 -9.90 21.08
C LEU A 168 1.92 -11.13 21.85
N ASN A 169 0.84 -10.99 22.61
CA ASN A 169 0.18 -12.07 23.34
C ASN A 169 -0.89 -12.79 22.51
N ASN A 170 -0.93 -12.59 21.19
CA ASN A 170 -1.94 -13.13 20.26
C ASN A 170 -3.39 -12.73 20.60
N ASP A 171 -3.60 -11.65 21.35
CA ASP A 171 -4.90 -11.03 21.55
C ASP A 171 -5.21 -10.07 20.40
N PHE A 172 -6.12 -10.52 19.52
CA PHE A 172 -6.61 -9.74 18.39
C PHE A 172 -8.07 -9.30 18.58
N SER A 173 -8.63 -9.40 19.79
CA SER A 173 -10.07 -9.19 20.05
C SER A 173 -10.56 -7.75 19.79
N MET A 174 -9.66 -6.77 19.77
CA MET A 174 -9.98 -5.37 19.52
C MET A 174 -10.45 -5.11 18.09
N GLU A 175 -11.35 -4.15 17.90
CA GLU A 175 -11.70 -3.63 16.57
C GLU A 175 -10.59 -2.70 16.04
N PRO A 176 -10.29 -2.70 14.73
CA PRO A 176 -10.78 -3.62 13.70
C PRO A 176 -9.96 -4.92 13.60
N CYS A 177 -9.06 -5.17 14.55
CA CYS A 177 -8.14 -6.30 14.50
C CYS A 177 -8.87 -7.64 14.42
N ASN A 178 -9.93 -7.86 15.21
CA ASN A 178 -10.65 -9.13 15.34
C ASN A 178 -11.15 -9.73 14.01
N ARG A 179 -11.41 -8.89 13.01
CA ARG A 179 -11.92 -9.28 11.69
C ARG A 179 -10.98 -8.96 10.54
N CYS A 180 -9.95 -8.15 10.76
CA CYS A 180 -9.02 -7.74 9.72
C CYS A 180 -8.37 -8.97 9.05
N PRO A 181 -8.50 -9.16 7.73
CA PRO A 181 -7.74 -10.15 6.97
C PRO A 181 -6.53 -9.50 6.27
N ASP A 182 -6.41 -8.17 6.29
CA ASP A 182 -5.43 -7.43 5.51
C ASP A 182 -3.99 -7.59 6.04
N TRP A 183 -3.83 -8.09 7.27
CA TRP A 183 -2.52 -8.51 7.81
C TRP A 183 -1.90 -9.66 7.00
N LYS A 184 -2.70 -10.46 6.28
CA LYS A 184 -2.21 -11.49 5.34
C LYS A 184 -1.49 -10.87 4.13
N GLY A 185 -1.57 -9.54 3.99
CA GLY A 185 -0.97 -8.71 2.96
C GLY A 185 0.55 -8.47 3.12
N TYR A 186 1.14 -8.99 4.20
CA TYR A 186 2.42 -8.51 4.71
C TYR A 186 3.29 -9.65 5.23
N PRO A 187 4.62 -9.46 5.32
CA PRO A 187 5.56 -10.53 5.61
C PRO A 187 5.19 -11.30 6.89
N ARG A 188 5.20 -12.63 6.78
CA ARG A 188 4.64 -13.56 7.77
C ARG A 188 5.34 -13.59 9.13
N ASN A 189 6.50 -12.93 9.28
CA ASN A 189 7.30 -12.96 10.50
C ASN A 189 8.17 -11.71 10.63
N TYR A 190 8.28 -11.17 11.86
CA TYR A 190 9.21 -10.09 12.22
C TYR A 190 10.66 -10.39 11.88
N PHE A 191 11.11 -11.64 12.00
CA PHE A 191 12.47 -12.01 11.63
C PHE A 191 12.70 -11.86 10.11
N HIS A 192 11.77 -12.34 9.30
CA HIS A 192 11.81 -12.14 7.85
C HIS A 192 11.67 -10.68 7.47
N TYR A 193 10.81 -9.93 8.18
CA TYR A 193 10.67 -8.50 8.00
C TYR A 193 11.96 -7.74 8.35
N PHE A 194 12.57 -8.03 9.49
CA PHE A 194 13.82 -7.42 9.95
C PHE A 194 14.98 -7.75 9.01
N LEU A 195 15.08 -9.00 8.55
CA LEU A 195 16.02 -9.39 7.50
C LEU A 195 15.74 -8.68 6.18
N ASP A 196 14.48 -8.47 5.79
CA ASP A 196 14.11 -7.71 4.60
C ASP A 196 14.44 -6.21 4.75
N VAL A 197 14.28 -5.62 5.94
CA VAL A 197 14.68 -4.22 6.21
C VAL A 197 16.20 -4.07 6.16
N LEU A 198 16.94 -5.00 6.77
CA LEU A 198 18.40 -5.02 6.70
C LEU A 198 18.90 -5.27 5.28
N SER A 199 18.31 -6.24 4.57
CA SER A 199 18.65 -6.52 3.18
C SER A 199 18.31 -5.34 2.26
N ARG A 200 17.19 -4.64 2.47
CA ARG A 200 16.87 -3.39 1.76
C ARG A 200 17.93 -2.30 1.97
N ARG A 201 18.59 -2.29 3.13
CA ARG A 201 19.63 -1.31 3.46
C ARG A 201 20.99 -1.65 2.84
N PHE A 202 21.28 -2.94 2.60
CA PHE A 202 22.57 -3.42 2.10
C PHE A 202 22.57 -3.92 0.64
N LEU A 203 21.46 -4.42 0.12
CA LEU A 203 21.35 -5.12 -1.18
C LEU A 203 20.53 -4.35 -2.24
N LYS A 204 20.08 -3.12 -1.94
CA LYS A 204 19.30 -2.28 -2.86
C LYS A 204 20.04 -2.01 -4.19
N GLU A 205 21.35 -2.15 -4.20
CA GLU A 205 22.20 -1.92 -5.38
C GLU A 205 22.33 -3.15 -6.29
N PHE A 206 22.24 -4.38 -5.75
CA PHE A 206 22.78 -5.54 -6.46
C PHE A 206 21.76 -6.57 -6.97
N PHE A 207 20.63 -6.81 -6.29
CA PHE A 207 19.77 -7.94 -6.66
C PHE A 207 18.28 -7.69 -6.39
N ASN A 208 17.54 -7.24 -7.42
CA ASN A 208 16.26 -7.84 -7.85
C ASN A 208 15.54 -6.95 -8.86
N THR A 209 15.20 -7.50 -10.03
CA THR A 209 14.36 -6.87 -11.05
C THR A 209 12.86 -6.94 -10.71
N GLU A 210 12.47 -7.80 -9.76
CA GLU A 210 11.11 -7.93 -9.25
C GLU A 210 11.14 -8.21 -7.73
N LYS A 211 10.35 -7.48 -6.95
CA LYS A 211 10.05 -7.76 -5.54
C LYS A 211 8.62 -8.28 -5.43
N LYS A 212 8.49 -9.53 -5.01
CA LYS A 212 7.22 -10.17 -4.68
C LYS A 212 7.13 -10.32 -3.17
N ASP A 213 6.30 -9.49 -2.55
CA ASP A 213 5.89 -9.63 -1.16
C ASP A 213 4.39 -9.97 -1.14
N GLU A 214 3.87 -10.45 -0.01
CA GLU A 214 2.51 -10.94 0.17
C GLU A 214 1.42 -9.88 0.05
N GLY A 215 1.54 -8.88 -0.81
CA GLY A 215 0.61 -7.75 -0.95
C GLY A 215 1.03 -6.76 -2.03
N ILE A 216 2.28 -6.86 -2.45
CA ILE A 216 2.96 -5.92 -3.33
C ILE A 216 3.77 -6.77 -4.31
N HIS A 217 3.46 -6.65 -5.59
CA HIS A 217 4.35 -7.10 -6.65
C HIS A 217 4.94 -5.85 -7.30
N MET A 218 6.13 -5.46 -6.83
CA MET A 218 6.86 -4.30 -7.31
C MET A 218 7.89 -4.76 -8.34
N ILE A 219 7.83 -4.19 -9.54
CA ILE A 219 8.73 -4.51 -10.64
C ILE A 219 9.62 -3.29 -10.85
N PHE A 220 10.92 -3.52 -10.86
CA PHE A 220 11.92 -2.49 -11.10
C PHE A 220 12.13 -2.37 -12.60
N ASN A 221 11.80 -1.22 -13.14
CA ASN A 221 12.03 -0.90 -14.54
C ASN A 221 13.28 -0.01 -14.60
N ARG A 222 14.44 -0.64 -14.40
CA ARG A 222 15.74 -0.02 -14.68
C ARG A 222 16.05 -0.29 -16.15
N LYS A 223 16.01 0.75 -16.98
CA LYS A 223 16.73 0.78 -18.25
C LYS A 223 18.16 1.27 -18.00
#